data_AF-A0A938P364-F1
#
_entry.id   AF-A0A938P364-F1
#
_cell.length_a   1.000
_cell.length_b   1.000
_cell.length_c   1.000
_cell.angle_alpha   90.00
_cell.angle_beta   90.00
_cell.angle_gamma   90.00
#
_symmetry.space_group_name_H-M   'P 1'
#
loop_
_entity.id
_entity.type
_entity.pdbx_description
1 polymer ?
#
loop_
_entity_poly.entity_id
_entity_poly.type
_entity_poly.pdbx_seq_one_letter_code
_entity_poly.pdbx_strand_id
1 'polypeptide(L)'
;MNRFRRFITNYQFSLLAWLLIAILVIAGFHFGVDKKVIAFVVLLVGIIGQAFAALIAWIALIPIAGPILAQVLSMPFVWTLNGIGYLLSISAIKRGYSKDVIISSTLAYLAFTLSAEPRHHLVLSGGDRTPDTRIEEIYAPFDTLRTDLEDYRWPTNASTVITSSFADYRRTHFHEGIDISTNNQRGHPVYASRGGYVSRIHVSRRGYGKMLFLRHPDGFLTAYAHLQKFKDSIEVVVKELQKQNKNYALEVDLDSTAFPVDKGDVIGYSGDTGTGGAHLHFELRDSSMNPINPFLSRHFSSLLRDDERPFFQRIAFTAIDRSSRIHGKWRVWVVDARRSQTGEFFLNRRVHVKGSIGISVRVWDRSNALKHRTGPHRFEVFLDGAQIFTSAKKFIPATESRQIATYYDRPLVKKRLGQFEKLYIESGNRLPFYNRLPEGAGIIETHDLQPGPHELTIHAFDLSGNQSVLRVTLMIGK
;
A
#
# COMPACT_ATOMS: atom_id res chain seq x y z
N MET A 1 22.12 -22.55 4.76
CA MET A 1 21.11 -22.30 5.83
C MET A 1 21.35 -23.30 6.96
N ASN A 2 21.86 -22.85 8.12
CA ASN A 2 22.38 -23.69 9.21
C ASN A 2 21.39 -24.75 9.70
N ARG A 3 21.85 -26.01 9.86
CA ARG A 3 21.06 -27.13 10.42
C ARG A 3 20.45 -26.77 11.79
N PHE A 4 21.17 -25.98 12.59
CA PHE A 4 20.72 -25.48 13.88
C PHE A 4 19.46 -24.60 13.81
N ARG A 5 19.39 -23.70 12.80
CA ARG A 5 18.24 -22.80 12.62
C ARG A 5 16.98 -23.60 12.23
N ARG A 6 17.18 -24.68 11.47
CA ARG A 6 16.11 -25.60 11.04
C ARG A 6 15.61 -26.47 12.20
N PHE A 7 16.49 -26.84 13.13
CA PHE A 7 16.12 -27.55 14.35
C PHE A 7 15.23 -26.69 15.25
N ILE A 8 15.64 -25.44 15.53
CA ILE A 8 14.86 -24.52 16.36
C ILE A 8 13.48 -24.25 15.76
N THR A 9 13.38 -23.98 14.46
CA THR A 9 12.08 -23.71 13.81
C THR A 9 11.13 -24.90 13.86
N ASN A 10 11.65 -26.13 13.79
CA ASN A 10 10.83 -27.34 13.78
C ASN A 10 10.37 -27.75 15.18
N TYR A 11 11.11 -27.39 16.23
CA TYR A 11 10.83 -27.81 17.62
C TYR A 11 10.54 -26.64 18.57
N GLN A 12 10.30 -25.43 18.07
CA GLN A 12 10.11 -24.21 18.89
C GLN A 12 9.08 -24.37 20.01
N PHE A 13 7.95 -25.03 19.74
CA PHE A 13 6.89 -25.24 20.74
C PHE A 13 7.28 -26.30 21.78
N SER A 14 7.95 -27.39 21.36
CA SER A 14 8.49 -28.37 22.29
C SER A 14 9.55 -27.75 23.21
N LEU A 15 10.45 -26.92 22.65
CA LEU A 15 11.48 -26.23 23.41
C LEU A 15 10.88 -25.25 24.43
N LEU A 16 9.83 -24.52 24.08
CA LEU A 16 9.08 -23.66 25.02
C LEU A 16 8.40 -24.47 26.14
N ALA A 17 7.80 -25.62 25.81
CA ALA A 17 7.19 -26.48 26.81
C ALA A 17 8.22 -27.05 27.79
N TRP A 18 9.39 -27.51 27.30
CA TRP A 18 10.48 -27.98 28.15
C TRP A 18 11.03 -26.86 29.05
N LEU A 19 11.16 -25.65 28.52
CA LEU A 19 11.57 -24.48 29.30
C LEU A 19 10.56 -24.16 30.41
N LEU A 20 9.27 -24.20 30.10
CA LEU A 20 8.21 -23.95 31.07
C LEU A 20 8.20 -25.01 32.19
N ILE A 21 8.34 -26.30 31.85
CA ILE A 21 8.44 -27.38 32.84
C ILE A 21 9.66 -27.16 33.75
N ALA A 22 10.81 -26.79 33.18
CA ALA A 22 12.01 -26.49 33.97
C ALA A 22 11.79 -25.31 34.93
N ILE A 23 11.14 -24.23 34.47
CA ILE A 23 10.79 -23.08 35.32
C ILE A 23 9.86 -23.49 36.46
N LEU A 24 8.84 -24.31 36.18
CA LEU A 24 7.88 -24.78 37.19
C LEU A 24 8.54 -25.69 38.24
N VAL A 25 9.47 -26.55 37.83
CA VAL A 25 10.26 -27.38 38.74
C VAL A 25 11.15 -26.52 39.64
N ILE A 26 11.84 -25.53 39.08
CA ILE A 26 12.67 -24.59 39.84
C ILE A 26 11.81 -23.79 40.83
N ALA A 27 10.65 -23.30 40.38
CA ALA A 27 9.69 -22.60 41.24
C ALA A 27 9.19 -23.52 42.38
N GLY A 28 8.85 -24.77 42.07
CA GLY A 28 8.43 -25.76 43.07
C GLY A 28 9.47 -25.95 44.17
N PHE A 29 10.76 -26.06 43.82
CA PHE A 29 11.83 -26.13 44.83
C PHE A 29 11.97 -24.82 45.62
N HIS A 30 11.85 -23.66 44.94
CA HIS A 30 11.94 -22.35 45.60
C HIS A 30 10.82 -22.13 46.64
N PHE A 31 9.61 -22.63 46.36
CA PHE A 31 8.47 -22.56 47.28
C PHE A 31 8.39 -23.73 48.28
N GLY A 32 9.42 -24.57 48.36
CA GLY A 32 9.52 -25.63 49.37
C GLY A 32 8.60 -26.84 49.13
N VAL A 33 8.15 -27.08 47.89
CA VAL A 33 7.34 -28.26 47.55
C VAL A 33 8.20 -29.52 47.69
N ASP A 34 7.64 -30.58 48.30
CA ASP A 34 8.35 -31.86 48.49
C ASP A 34 8.85 -32.42 47.16
N LYS A 35 10.12 -32.81 47.13
CA LYS A 35 10.81 -33.33 45.94
C LYS A 35 10.08 -34.54 45.33
N LYS A 36 9.44 -35.38 46.16
CA LYS A 36 8.66 -36.54 45.71
C LYS A 36 7.38 -36.11 44.99
N VAL A 37 6.75 -35.04 45.43
CA VAL A 37 5.54 -34.47 44.78
C VAL A 37 5.91 -33.85 43.44
N ILE A 38 7.01 -33.07 43.38
CA ILE A 38 7.51 -32.51 42.11
C ILE A 38 7.85 -33.63 41.13
N ALA A 39 8.59 -34.65 41.57
CA ALA A 39 8.96 -35.79 40.73
C ALA A 39 7.73 -36.55 40.22
N PHE A 40 6.73 -36.78 41.08
CA PHE A 40 5.49 -37.43 40.69
C PHE A 40 4.71 -36.62 39.64
N VAL A 41 4.57 -35.31 39.83
CA VAL A 41 3.86 -34.43 38.89
C VAL A 41 4.56 -34.35 37.54
N VAL A 42 5.89 -34.20 37.52
CA VAL A 42 6.67 -34.18 36.27
C VAL A 42 6.56 -35.51 35.52
N LEU A 43 6.65 -36.64 36.24
CA LEU A 43 6.48 -37.97 35.66
C LEU A 43 5.07 -38.16 35.10
N LEU A 44 4.04 -37.75 35.83
CA LEU A 44 2.64 -37.86 35.43
C LEU A 44 2.35 -37.04 34.16
N VAL A 45 2.83 -35.79 34.10
CA VAL A 45 2.70 -34.93 32.91
C VAL A 45 3.43 -35.54 31.71
N GLY A 46 4.61 -36.12 31.93
CA GLY A 46 5.37 -36.81 30.89
C GLY A 46 4.61 -38.02 30.31
N ILE A 47 4.06 -38.87 31.18
CA ILE A 47 3.29 -40.07 30.79
C ILE A 47 2.02 -39.67 30.01
N ILE A 48 1.27 -38.69 30.52
CA ILE A 48 0.05 -38.20 29.85
C ILE A 48 0.39 -37.59 28.49
N GLY A 49 1.46 -36.80 28.41
CA GLY A 49 1.91 -36.19 27.15
C GLY A 49 2.30 -37.25 26.10
N GLN A 50 3.01 -38.30 26.50
CA GLN A 50 3.37 -39.40 25.61
C GLN A 50 2.15 -40.21 25.16
N ALA A 51 1.21 -40.50 26.06
CA ALA A 51 -0.02 -41.20 25.72
C ALA A 51 -0.88 -40.40 24.71
N PHE A 52 -0.96 -39.09 24.88
CA PHE A 52 -1.69 -38.20 23.98
C PHE A 52 -1.02 -38.08 22.61
N ALA A 53 0.32 -37.98 22.57
CA ALA A 53 1.08 -37.96 21.32
C ALA A 53 0.93 -39.27 20.54
N ALA A 54 0.96 -40.42 21.22
CA ALA A 54 0.72 -41.72 20.61
C ALA A 54 -0.71 -41.79 20.03
N LEU A 55 -1.72 -41.35 20.78
CA LEU A 55 -3.11 -41.32 20.33
C LEU A 55 -3.30 -40.47 19.06
N ILE A 56 -2.72 -39.26 19.02
CA ILE A 56 -2.78 -38.39 17.84
C ILE A 56 -2.08 -39.04 16.64
N ALA A 57 -0.92 -39.66 16.84
CA ALA A 57 -0.19 -40.33 15.77
C ALA A 57 -1.00 -41.50 15.18
N TRP A 58 -1.70 -42.27 16.02
CA TRP A 58 -2.60 -43.33 15.59
C TRP A 58 -3.82 -42.79 14.80
N ILE A 59 -4.44 -41.72 15.28
CA ILE A 59 -5.59 -41.10 14.60
C ILE A 59 -5.19 -40.48 13.26
N ALA A 60 -4.00 -39.88 13.18
CA ALA A 60 -3.49 -39.26 11.96
C ALA A 60 -3.21 -40.26 10.81
N LEU A 61 -3.13 -41.56 11.10
CA LEU A 61 -2.98 -42.62 10.09
C LEU A 61 -4.28 -42.90 9.31
N ILE A 62 -5.44 -42.41 9.78
CA ILE A 62 -6.73 -42.56 9.09
C ILE A 62 -6.80 -41.54 7.93
N PRO A 63 -6.86 -41.96 6.65
CA PRO A 63 -6.91 -41.02 5.53
C PRO A 63 -8.17 -40.15 5.58
N ILE A 64 -8.02 -38.86 5.26
CA ILE A 64 -9.09 -37.83 5.20
C ILE A 64 -9.68 -37.46 6.56
N ALA A 65 -10.12 -38.43 7.37
CA ALA A 65 -10.75 -38.19 8.68
C ALA A 65 -9.72 -37.98 9.82
N GLY A 66 -8.55 -38.61 9.74
CA GLY A 66 -7.52 -38.55 10.79
C GLY A 66 -7.02 -37.15 11.10
N PRO A 67 -6.65 -36.33 10.09
CA PRO A 67 -6.23 -34.95 10.32
C PRO A 67 -7.31 -34.08 10.99
N ILE A 68 -8.59 -34.30 10.64
CA ILE A 68 -9.72 -33.55 11.17
C ILE A 68 -10.00 -33.96 12.63
N LEU A 69 -10.00 -35.26 12.92
CA LEU A 69 -10.22 -35.80 14.27
C LEU A 69 -9.08 -35.42 15.23
N ALA A 70 -7.83 -35.42 14.76
CA ALA A 70 -6.68 -34.96 15.54
C ALA A 70 -6.81 -33.48 15.94
N GLN A 71 -7.31 -32.64 15.04
CA GLN A 71 -7.58 -31.24 15.33
C GLN A 71 -8.71 -31.06 16.36
N VAL A 72 -9.81 -31.81 16.23
CA VAL A 72 -10.93 -31.75 17.17
C VAL A 72 -10.52 -32.21 18.58
N LEU A 73 -9.76 -33.31 18.68
CA LEU A 73 -9.31 -33.85 19.97
C LEU A 73 -8.24 -33.00 20.66
N SER A 74 -7.48 -32.18 19.91
CA SER A 74 -6.51 -31.25 20.49
C SER A 74 -7.15 -29.96 21.01
N MET A 75 -8.38 -29.62 20.60
CA MET A 75 -9.06 -28.40 21.06
C MET A 75 -9.28 -28.38 22.58
N PRO A 76 -9.87 -29.39 23.25
CA PRO A 76 -10.08 -29.36 24.70
C PRO A 76 -8.80 -29.10 25.51
N PHE A 77 -7.66 -29.62 25.05
CA PHE A 77 -6.35 -29.36 25.66
C PHE A 77 -5.93 -27.88 25.56
N VAL A 78 -6.10 -27.27 24.38
CA VAL A 78 -5.85 -25.84 24.15
C VAL A 78 -6.75 -24.97 25.03
N TRP A 79 -8.03 -25.34 25.17
CA TRP A 79 -8.99 -24.64 26.02
C TRP A 79 -8.63 -24.74 27.50
N THR A 80 -8.10 -25.88 27.94
CA THR A 80 -7.64 -26.09 29.33
C THR A 80 -6.43 -25.19 29.63
N LEU A 81 -5.48 -25.09 28.67
CA LEU A 81 -4.33 -24.21 28.77
C LEU A 81 -4.74 -22.73 28.82
N ASN A 82 -5.75 -22.35 28.03
CA ASN A 82 -6.35 -21.02 28.05
C ASN A 82 -7.04 -20.73 29.39
N GLY A 83 -7.72 -21.72 29.98
CA GLY A 83 -8.33 -21.66 31.31
C GLY A 83 -7.33 -21.34 32.42
N ILE A 84 -6.13 -21.91 32.36
CA ILE A 84 -5.03 -21.61 33.29
C ILE A 84 -4.57 -20.16 33.13
N GLY A 85 -4.55 -19.63 31.91
CA GLY A 85 -4.27 -18.22 31.62
C GLY A 85 -5.24 -17.28 32.33
N TYR A 86 -6.55 -17.56 32.27
CA TYR A 86 -7.57 -16.77 32.98
C TYR A 86 -7.39 -16.80 34.50
N LEU A 87 -7.06 -17.96 35.08
CA LEU A 87 -6.80 -18.08 36.52
C LEU A 87 -5.58 -17.25 36.95
N LEU A 88 -4.51 -17.23 36.14
CA LEU A 88 -3.33 -16.41 36.39
C LEU A 88 -3.65 -14.90 36.27
N SER A 89 -4.45 -14.50 35.28
CA SER A 89 -4.90 -13.12 35.12
C SER A 89 -5.76 -12.65 36.32
N ILE A 90 -6.69 -13.47 36.80
CA ILE A 90 -7.51 -13.17 37.98
C ILE A 90 -6.63 -13.02 39.24
N SER A 91 -5.62 -13.89 39.40
CA SER A 91 -4.66 -13.83 40.51
C SER A 91 -3.77 -12.58 40.45
N ALA A 92 -3.35 -12.16 39.24
CA ALA A 92 -2.55 -10.96 39.02
C ALA A 92 -3.34 -9.66 39.30
N ILE A 93 -4.62 -9.62 38.91
CA ILE A 93 -5.53 -8.49 39.20
C ILE A 93 -5.72 -8.31 40.71
N LYS A 94 -5.88 -9.41 41.46
CA LYS A 94 -5.97 -9.37 42.94
C LYS A 94 -4.70 -8.87 43.64
N ARG A 95 -3.55 -8.84 42.96
CA ARG A 95 -2.25 -8.36 43.49
C ARG A 95 -1.88 -6.95 43.03
N GLY A 96 -2.79 -6.21 42.39
CA GLY A 96 -2.61 -4.79 42.05
C GLY A 96 -1.99 -4.50 40.68
N TYR A 97 -1.80 -5.50 39.82
CA TYR A 97 -1.32 -5.32 38.45
C TYR A 97 -2.50 -5.00 37.51
N SER A 98 -3.05 -3.78 37.58
CA SER A 98 -4.34 -3.46 36.95
C SER A 98 -4.27 -2.77 35.59
N LYS A 99 -3.11 -2.29 35.12
CA LYS A 99 -3.03 -1.52 33.86
C LYS A 99 -2.50 -2.29 32.63
N ASP A 100 -1.78 -3.39 32.80
CA ASP A 100 -1.21 -4.15 31.67
C ASP A 100 -1.95 -5.47 31.35
N VAL A 101 -2.95 -5.86 32.13
CA VAL A 101 -3.61 -7.18 32.03
C VAL A 101 -4.97 -7.14 31.31
N ILE A 102 -5.52 -5.94 31.02
CA ILE A 102 -6.84 -5.78 30.41
C ILE A 102 -6.83 -6.00 28.88
N ILE A 103 -5.66 -6.00 28.24
CA ILE A 103 -5.53 -6.16 26.77
C ILE A 103 -5.70 -7.64 26.32
N SER A 104 -5.54 -8.63 27.20
CA SER A 104 -5.60 -10.05 26.78
C SER A 104 -7.02 -10.66 26.77
N SER A 105 -7.95 -10.13 27.56
CA SER A 105 -9.28 -10.75 27.77
C SER A 105 -10.37 -10.25 26.83
N THR A 106 -10.21 -9.06 26.24
CA THR A 106 -11.13 -8.51 25.21
C THR A 106 -10.93 -9.16 23.84
N LEU A 107 -9.71 -9.61 23.52
CA LEU A 107 -9.39 -10.29 22.26
C LEU A 107 -10.02 -11.69 22.15
N ALA A 108 -10.28 -12.37 23.26
CA ALA A 108 -10.87 -13.70 23.26
C ALA A 108 -12.41 -13.69 23.09
N TYR A 109 -13.09 -12.64 23.58
CA TYR A 109 -14.55 -12.49 23.43
C TYR A 109 -14.93 -12.13 21.98
N LEU A 110 -14.07 -11.35 21.29
CA LEU A 110 -14.22 -11.05 19.87
C LEU A 110 -14.00 -12.29 18.98
N ALA A 111 -13.10 -13.20 19.38
CA ALA A 111 -12.83 -14.43 18.64
C ALA A 111 -13.98 -15.46 18.72
N PHE A 112 -14.84 -15.38 19.75
CA PHE A 112 -15.96 -16.29 19.95
C PHE A 112 -17.24 -15.85 19.22
N THR A 113 -17.43 -14.55 19.01
CA THR A 113 -18.60 -14.02 18.28
C THR A 113 -18.48 -14.18 16.76
N LEU A 114 -17.28 -14.45 16.25
CA LEU A 114 -16.98 -14.64 14.82
C LEU A 114 -17.13 -16.09 14.32
N SER A 115 -17.57 -17.04 15.15
CA SER A 115 -17.60 -18.48 14.77
C SER A 115 -18.99 -19.10 14.58
N ALA A 116 -20.07 -18.33 14.45
CA ALA A 116 -21.41 -18.88 14.26
C ALA A 116 -22.29 -18.04 13.32
N GLU A 117 -22.33 -18.40 12.03
CA GLU A 117 -23.54 -18.87 11.32
C GLU A 117 -23.30 -19.05 9.80
N PRO A 118 -24.02 -19.98 9.12
CA PRO A 118 -23.86 -20.25 7.70
C PRO A 118 -24.97 -19.61 6.84
N ARG A 119 -24.62 -19.08 5.65
CA ARG A 119 -25.37 -19.30 4.38
C ARG A 119 -24.72 -18.64 3.17
N HIS A 120 -24.86 -19.34 2.04
CA HIS A 120 -24.40 -19.08 0.69
C HIS A 120 -24.79 -17.69 0.15
N HIS A 121 -23.86 -16.99 -0.51
CA HIS A 121 -24.03 -16.29 -1.81
C HIS A 121 -22.65 -15.87 -2.34
N LEU A 122 -22.41 -16.02 -3.65
CA LEU A 122 -21.19 -15.60 -4.35
C LEU A 122 -20.93 -14.10 -4.20
N VAL A 123 -19.90 -13.68 -3.46
CA VAL A 123 -19.28 -12.34 -3.52
C VAL A 123 -17.81 -12.45 -3.07
N LEU A 124 -16.90 -11.93 -3.90
CA LEU A 124 -15.52 -11.47 -3.63
C LEU A 124 -14.77 -12.14 -2.47
N SER A 125 -13.87 -13.07 -2.80
CA SER A 125 -12.90 -13.66 -1.87
C SER A 125 -12.00 -12.58 -1.25
N GLY A 126 -12.45 -12.04 -0.12
CA GLY A 126 -11.64 -11.37 0.89
C GLY A 126 -11.95 -12.07 2.21
N GLY A 127 -11.03 -12.91 2.69
CA GLY A 127 -11.19 -13.56 3.99
C GLY A 127 -11.33 -12.52 5.10
N ASP A 128 -12.19 -12.80 6.07
CA ASP A 128 -12.37 -12.04 7.31
C ASP A 128 -11.01 -11.87 8.01
N ARG A 129 -10.35 -10.75 7.73
CA ARG A 129 -9.19 -10.27 8.46
C ARG A 129 -9.67 -9.04 9.21
N THR A 130 -9.49 -9.05 10.53
CA THR A 130 -9.52 -7.82 11.33
C THR A 130 -8.76 -6.73 10.57
N PRO A 131 -9.29 -5.50 10.42
CA PRO A 131 -8.60 -4.43 9.71
C PRO A 131 -7.17 -4.32 10.24
N ASP A 132 -6.18 -4.42 9.37
CA ASP A 132 -4.79 -4.12 9.76
C ASP A 132 -4.83 -2.69 10.31
N THR A 133 -4.57 -2.50 11.61
CA THR A 133 -4.67 -1.19 12.25
C THR A 133 -3.79 -0.16 11.54
N ARG A 134 -2.72 -0.63 10.87
CA ARG A 134 -1.87 0.22 10.01
C ARG A 134 -2.56 0.67 8.72
N ILE A 135 -3.45 -0.14 8.14
CA ILE A 135 -4.25 0.29 6.99
C ILE A 135 -5.21 1.39 7.44
N GLU A 136 -5.93 1.24 8.55
CA GLU A 136 -6.81 2.31 9.03
C GLU A 136 -6.04 3.59 9.39
N GLU A 137 -4.85 3.49 10.00
CA GLU A 137 -3.94 4.64 10.23
C GLU A 137 -3.51 5.32 8.92
N ILE A 138 -3.27 4.54 7.85
CA ILE A 138 -2.90 5.07 6.53
C ILE A 138 -4.07 5.82 5.88
N TYR A 139 -5.31 5.35 6.07
CA TYR A 139 -6.49 5.97 5.47
C TYR A 139 -7.09 7.10 6.33
N ALA A 140 -6.85 7.16 7.65
CA ALA A 140 -7.45 8.16 8.54
C ALA A 140 -7.18 9.63 8.12
N PRO A 141 -5.96 10.01 7.66
CA PRO A 141 -5.73 11.34 7.10
C PRO A 141 -6.57 11.61 5.85
N PHE A 142 -6.83 10.57 5.04
CA PHE A 142 -7.63 10.67 3.82
C PHE A 142 -9.13 10.82 4.08
N ASP A 143 -9.68 10.18 5.10
CA ASP A 143 -11.11 10.35 5.42
C ASP A 143 -11.41 11.73 6.02
N THR A 144 -10.41 12.32 6.69
CA THR A 144 -10.52 13.64 7.33
C THR A 144 -10.05 14.78 6.42
N LEU A 145 -9.43 14.44 5.28
CA LEU A 145 -9.06 15.35 4.20
C LEU A 145 -10.31 16.06 3.69
N ARG A 146 -10.54 17.28 4.18
CA ARG A 146 -11.50 18.21 3.57
C ARG A 146 -10.95 18.56 2.19
N THR A 147 -11.42 17.86 1.16
CA THR A 147 -10.98 18.02 -0.24
C THR A 147 -11.44 19.32 -0.89
N ASP A 148 -12.00 20.25 -0.12
CA ASP A 148 -12.29 21.61 -0.56
C ASP A 148 -10.97 22.41 -0.66
N LEU A 149 -10.17 22.04 -1.66
CA LEU A 149 -8.90 22.64 -2.05
C LEU A 149 -9.13 23.82 -3.03
N GLU A 150 -10.28 24.49 -2.93
CA GLU A 150 -10.70 25.54 -3.88
C GLU A 150 -9.88 26.82 -3.73
N ASP A 151 -9.22 27.04 -2.59
CA ASP A 151 -8.43 28.25 -2.30
C ASP A 151 -6.97 28.18 -2.77
N TYR A 152 -6.56 27.11 -3.47
CA TYR A 152 -5.21 26.97 -4.03
C TYR A 152 -5.12 27.49 -5.46
N ARG A 153 -4.18 28.39 -5.71
CA ARG A 153 -3.87 28.94 -7.03
C ARG A 153 -2.78 28.12 -7.72
N TRP A 154 -2.83 28.08 -9.06
CA TRP A 154 -1.72 27.60 -9.87
C TRP A 154 -0.39 28.36 -9.59
N PRO A 155 0.75 27.66 -9.42
CA PRO A 155 1.94 28.23 -8.76
C PRO A 155 2.89 29.01 -9.69
N THR A 156 2.60 29.18 -10.98
CA THR A 156 3.45 29.94 -11.91
C THR A 156 2.65 30.41 -13.13
N ASN A 157 3.11 31.45 -13.83
CA ASN A 157 2.55 31.86 -15.12
C ASN A 157 3.36 31.36 -16.32
N ALA A 158 4.37 30.50 -16.10
CA ALA A 158 5.22 29.99 -17.17
C ALA A 158 4.43 29.14 -18.19
N SER A 159 3.56 28.26 -17.70
CA SER A 159 2.60 27.49 -18.50
C SER A 159 1.57 26.79 -17.59
N THR A 160 0.56 26.17 -18.20
CA THR A 160 -0.32 25.17 -17.57
C THR A 160 0.00 23.75 -18.03
N VAL A 161 1.13 23.56 -18.73
CA VAL A 161 1.51 22.28 -19.32
C VAL A 161 2.24 21.42 -18.31
N ILE A 162 1.77 20.20 -18.10
CA ILE A 162 2.37 19.21 -17.21
C ILE A 162 3.33 18.30 -17.99
N THR A 163 4.52 18.09 -17.43
CA THR A 163 5.52 17.14 -17.95
C THR A 163 5.54 15.82 -17.20
N SER A 164 5.10 15.79 -15.94
CA SER A 164 4.92 14.57 -15.15
C SER A 164 3.82 14.78 -14.12
N SER A 165 2.94 13.79 -13.98
CA SER A 165 1.79 13.82 -13.07
C SER A 165 2.09 13.16 -11.73
N PHE A 166 1.15 13.29 -10.79
CA PHE A 166 1.20 12.67 -9.48
C PHE A 166 1.19 11.14 -9.59
N ALA A 167 2.00 10.48 -8.77
CA ALA A 167 2.19 9.02 -8.77
C ALA A 167 2.69 8.42 -10.11
N ASP A 168 3.26 9.25 -10.99
CA ASP A 168 3.97 8.77 -12.17
C ASP A 168 5.15 7.87 -11.79
N TYR A 169 5.50 6.97 -12.72
CA TYR A 169 6.56 6.00 -12.48
C TYR A 169 7.93 6.68 -12.32
N ARG A 170 8.55 6.56 -11.13
CA ARG A 170 10.00 6.71 -10.98
C ARG A 170 10.63 5.36 -10.59
N ARG A 171 11.92 5.20 -10.85
CA ARG A 171 12.61 3.90 -10.69
C ARG A 171 12.55 3.33 -9.26
N THR A 172 12.45 4.20 -8.26
CA THR A 172 12.59 3.85 -6.83
C THR A 172 11.47 4.33 -5.93
N HIS A 173 10.66 5.30 -6.37
CA HIS A 173 9.63 5.97 -5.58
C HIS A 173 8.52 6.48 -6.51
N PHE A 174 7.37 6.86 -5.99
CA PHE A 174 6.37 7.57 -6.78
C PHE A 174 6.77 9.03 -7.01
N HIS A 175 6.30 9.64 -8.09
CA HIS A 175 6.36 11.08 -8.22
C HIS A 175 5.38 11.73 -7.23
N GLU A 176 5.88 12.53 -6.29
CA GLU A 176 5.12 13.06 -5.14
C GLU A 176 4.39 14.39 -5.44
N GLY A 177 4.43 14.85 -6.69
CA GLY A 177 3.82 16.10 -7.10
C GLY A 177 3.51 16.12 -8.59
N ILE A 178 3.49 17.33 -9.15
CA ILE A 178 3.36 17.58 -10.58
C ILE A 178 4.56 18.39 -11.05
N ASP A 179 5.05 18.07 -12.25
CA ASP A 179 6.10 18.84 -12.91
C ASP A 179 5.44 19.75 -13.94
N ILE A 180 5.52 21.05 -13.73
CA ILE A 180 4.96 22.10 -14.60
C ILE A 180 6.07 22.59 -15.53
N SER A 181 5.80 22.58 -16.84
CA SER A 181 6.77 23.03 -17.83
C SER A 181 7.04 24.53 -17.68
N THR A 182 8.31 24.89 -17.70
CA THR A 182 8.75 26.29 -17.84
C THR A 182 9.34 26.53 -19.23
N ASN A 183 8.91 25.75 -20.23
CA ASN A 183 9.45 25.80 -21.58
C ASN A 183 10.98 25.69 -21.65
N ASN A 184 11.57 24.91 -20.73
CA ASN A 184 13.03 24.78 -20.53
C ASN A 184 13.74 26.11 -20.20
N GLN A 185 13.02 27.11 -19.70
CA GLN A 185 13.58 28.40 -19.26
C GLN A 185 13.58 28.47 -17.74
N ARG A 186 14.62 29.11 -17.18
CA ARG A 186 14.73 29.43 -15.76
C ARG A 186 14.23 30.86 -15.51
N GLY A 187 13.95 31.19 -14.26
CA GLY A 187 13.66 32.56 -13.85
C GLY A 187 12.18 32.95 -13.91
N HIS A 188 11.26 32.02 -14.17
CA HIS A 188 9.83 32.35 -14.12
C HIS A 188 9.40 32.56 -12.67
N PRO A 189 8.56 33.56 -12.37
CA PRO A 189 8.02 33.75 -11.04
C PRO A 189 7.28 32.50 -10.56
N VAL A 190 7.56 32.12 -9.31
CA VAL A 190 6.85 31.08 -8.57
C VAL A 190 6.05 31.77 -7.47
N TYR A 191 4.75 31.51 -7.47
CA TYR A 191 3.78 32.15 -6.59
C TYR A 191 3.39 31.21 -5.45
N ALA A 192 3.18 31.77 -4.26
CA ALA A 192 2.50 31.06 -3.17
C ALA A 192 1.08 30.67 -3.62
N SER A 193 0.82 29.37 -3.72
CA SER A 193 -0.50 28.86 -4.12
C SER A 193 -1.60 29.27 -3.14
N ARG A 194 -1.24 29.52 -1.87
CA ARG A 194 -2.12 30.01 -0.83
C ARG A 194 -1.34 30.78 0.23
N GLY A 195 -2.00 31.67 0.96
CA GLY A 195 -1.41 32.41 2.07
C GLY A 195 -0.99 31.52 3.24
N GLY A 196 -0.02 31.97 4.01
CA GLY A 196 0.59 31.20 5.09
C GLY A 196 1.99 31.71 5.43
N TYR A 197 2.92 30.80 5.68
CA TYR A 197 4.30 31.15 5.99
C TYR A 197 5.27 30.08 5.45
N VAL A 198 6.54 30.43 5.29
CA VAL A 198 7.58 29.48 4.88
C VAL A 198 7.95 28.61 6.08
N SER A 199 7.54 27.34 6.06
CA SER A 199 7.76 26.41 7.19
C SER A 199 9.05 25.60 7.07
N ARG A 200 9.60 25.44 5.87
CA ARG A 200 10.87 24.75 5.66
C ARG A 200 11.60 25.28 4.43
N ILE A 201 12.91 25.41 4.56
CA ILE A 201 13.83 25.65 3.45
C ILE A 201 14.72 24.43 3.29
N HIS A 202 14.79 23.89 2.07
CA HIS A 202 15.68 22.79 1.71
C HIS A 202 16.57 23.20 0.53
N VAL A 203 17.86 22.92 0.64
CA VAL A 203 18.85 23.15 -0.41
C VAL A 203 19.75 21.93 -0.53
N SER A 204 19.80 21.36 -1.72
CA SER A 204 20.68 20.23 -2.05
C SER A 204 21.25 20.37 -3.46
N ARG A 205 22.38 19.69 -3.73
CA ARG A 205 22.98 19.63 -5.07
C ARG A 205 22.26 18.66 -6.01
N ARG A 206 21.46 17.75 -5.46
CA ARG A 206 20.76 16.65 -6.18
C ARG A 206 19.34 16.52 -5.63
N GLY A 207 18.47 15.82 -6.36
CA GLY A 207 17.08 15.63 -5.93
C GLY A 207 16.30 16.93 -6.11
N TYR A 208 15.61 17.39 -5.07
CA TYR A 208 14.76 18.58 -5.14
C TYR A 208 15.49 19.90 -5.37
N GLY A 209 16.81 19.96 -5.17
CA GLY A 209 17.57 21.19 -5.38
C GLY A 209 17.26 22.22 -4.30
N LYS A 210 16.95 23.45 -4.72
CA LYS A 210 16.35 24.47 -3.86
C LYS A 210 14.84 24.26 -3.81
N MET A 211 14.32 24.06 -2.60
CA MET A 211 12.91 23.80 -2.34
C MET A 211 12.40 24.61 -1.15
N LEU A 212 11.18 25.13 -1.28
CA LEU A 212 10.44 25.77 -0.19
C LEU A 212 9.20 24.97 0.14
N PHE A 213 8.91 24.83 1.43
CA PHE A 213 7.63 24.37 1.93
C PHE A 213 6.92 25.54 2.59
N LEU A 214 5.66 25.75 2.24
CA LEU A 214 4.77 26.70 2.86
C LEU A 214 3.71 25.94 3.65
N ARG A 215 3.45 26.36 4.89
CA ARG A 215 2.33 25.86 5.69
C ARG A 215 1.18 26.85 5.67
N HIS A 216 -0.04 26.34 5.52
CA HIS A 216 -1.25 27.11 5.39
C HIS A 216 -2.15 27.00 6.64
N PRO A 217 -3.07 27.96 6.87
CA PRO A 217 -3.93 27.97 8.05
C PRO A 217 -4.85 26.74 8.22
N ASP A 218 -5.13 26.01 7.13
CA ASP A 218 -5.93 24.78 7.16
C ASP A 218 -5.12 23.52 7.51
N GLY A 219 -3.82 23.67 7.77
CA GLY A 219 -2.91 22.59 8.15
C GLY A 219 -2.18 21.94 6.97
N PHE A 220 -2.58 22.20 5.73
CA PHE A 220 -1.92 21.68 4.54
C PHE A 220 -0.62 22.41 4.24
N LEU A 221 0.18 21.81 3.36
CA LEU A 221 1.42 22.39 2.88
C LEU A 221 1.48 22.39 1.36
N THR A 222 2.12 23.40 0.81
CA THR A 222 2.57 23.39 -0.59
C THR A 222 4.09 23.38 -0.64
N ALA A 223 4.66 22.67 -1.60
CA ALA A 223 6.10 22.63 -1.80
C ALA A 223 6.50 22.94 -3.23
N TYR A 224 7.62 23.65 -3.39
CA TYR A 224 8.08 24.23 -4.66
C TYR A 224 9.56 23.92 -4.82
N ALA A 225 9.91 23.00 -5.73
CA ALA A 225 11.27 22.52 -5.90
C ALA A 225 11.90 22.95 -7.24
N HIS A 226 13.18 22.62 -7.40
CA HIS A 226 14.02 22.99 -8.53
C HIS A 226 14.21 24.49 -8.73
N LEU A 227 13.98 25.30 -7.70
CA LEU A 227 14.06 26.75 -7.80
C LEU A 227 15.48 27.20 -8.18
N GLN A 228 15.62 28.21 -9.03
CA GLN A 228 16.90 28.87 -9.30
C GLN A 228 17.31 29.74 -8.11
N LYS A 229 16.35 30.46 -7.54
CA LYS A 229 16.56 31.48 -6.52
C LYS A 229 15.29 31.63 -5.68
N PHE A 230 15.44 31.81 -4.37
CA PHE A 230 14.33 32.18 -3.51
C PHE A 230 14.04 33.69 -3.64
N LYS A 231 12.93 34.16 -3.06
CA LYS A 231 12.72 35.60 -2.81
C LYS A 231 13.92 36.16 -2.04
N ASP A 232 14.32 37.40 -2.33
CA ASP A 232 15.57 37.98 -1.81
C ASP A 232 15.67 37.92 -0.28
N SER A 233 14.58 38.16 0.44
CA SER A 233 14.52 38.05 1.90
C SER A 233 14.90 36.66 2.42
N ILE A 234 14.52 35.61 1.70
CA ILE A 234 14.83 34.21 2.05
C ILE A 234 16.25 33.86 1.60
N GLU A 235 16.65 34.29 0.40
CA GLU A 235 17.96 33.98 -0.18
C GLU A 235 19.12 34.55 0.67
N VAL A 236 18.94 35.72 1.29
CA VAL A 236 19.92 36.29 2.22
C VAL A 236 20.12 35.39 3.45
N VAL A 237 19.03 34.94 4.07
CA VAL A 237 19.09 34.05 5.24
C VAL A 237 19.74 32.72 4.89
N VAL A 238 19.40 32.13 3.75
CA VAL A 238 20.00 30.87 3.29
C VAL A 238 21.51 31.01 3.11
N LYS A 239 21.98 32.08 2.46
CA LYS A 239 23.41 32.31 2.26
C LYS A 239 24.17 32.48 3.57
N GLU A 240 23.58 33.19 4.53
CA GLU A 240 24.19 33.39 5.84
C GLU A 240 24.29 32.06 6.61
N LEU A 241 23.23 31.25 6.62
CA LEU A 241 23.25 29.92 7.23
C LEU A 241 24.26 28.98 6.56
N GLN A 242 24.36 29.00 5.22
CA GLN A 242 25.36 28.21 4.48
C GLN A 242 26.79 28.64 4.82
N LYS A 243 27.04 29.94 4.99
CA LYS A 243 28.34 30.50 5.37
C LYS A 243 28.71 30.09 6.81
N GLN A 244 27.77 30.22 7.74
CA GLN A 244 27.96 29.82 9.14
C GLN A 244 28.24 28.32 9.27
N ASN A 245 27.46 27.50 8.57
CA ASN A 245 27.60 26.04 8.60
C ASN A 245 28.73 25.51 7.71
N LYS A 246 29.36 26.37 6.90
CA LYS A 246 30.36 26.01 5.87
C LYS A 246 29.90 24.84 4.99
N ASN A 247 28.60 24.77 4.72
CA ASN A 247 27.98 23.69 3.95
C ASN A 247 26.96 24.27 2.97
N TYR A 248 26.96 23.75 1.75
CA TYR A 248 25.95 24.10 0.76
C TYR A 248 24.60 23.45 1.07
N ALA A 249 24.61 22.20 1.52
CA ALA A 249 23.37 21.51 1.84
C ALA A 249 22.76 22.13 3.10
N LEU A 250 21.46 22.40 3.05
CA LEU A 250 20.74 23.06 4.13
C LEU A 250 19.34 22.46 4.24
N GLU A 251 18.90 22.18 5.45
CA GLU A 251 17.51 21.88 5.76
C GLU A 251 17.18 22.56 7.07
N VAL A 252 16.20 23.46 7.03
CA VAL A 252 15.83 24.31 8.17
C VAL A 252 14.31 24.36 8.26
N ASP A 253 13.79 23.89 9.38
CA ASP A 253 12.41 24.11 9.78
C ASP A 253 12.28 25.49 10.43
N LEU A 254 11.18 26.18 10.14
CA LEU A 254 10.90 27.54 10.58
C LEU A 254 9.54 27.60 11.27
N ASP A 255 9.41 28.51 12.24
CA ASP A 255 8.14 28.79 12.91
C ASP A 255 7.21 29.69 12.09
N SER A 256 5.98 29.88 12.58
CA SER A 256 4.92 30.63 11.90
C SER A 256 5.19 32.13 11.71
N THR A 257 6.20 32.68 12.37
CA THR A 257 6.57 34.10 12.23
C THR A 257 7.56 34.32 11.08
N ALA A 258 8.17 33.26 10.56
CA ALA A 258 9.18 33.34 9.52
C ALA A 258 8.54 33.47 8.12
N PHE A 259 8.85 34.59 7.45
CA PHE A 259 8.44 34.86 6.07
C PHE A 259 6.94 34.61 5.81
N PRO A 260 6.04 35.42 6.41
CA PRO A 260 4.63 35.38 6.05
C PRO A 260 4.46 35.70 4.56
N VAL A 261 3.50 35.04 3.92
CA VAL A 261 3.20 35.18 2.50
C VAL A 261 1.69 35.22 2.28
N ASP A 262 1.24 36.08 1.38
CA ASP A 262 -0.12 36.08 0.87
C ASP A 262 -0.25 35.20 -0.37
N LYS A 263 -1.49 34.77 -0.67
CA LYS A 263 -1.77 34.00 -1.89
C LYS A 263 -1.39 34.84 -3.12
N GLY A 264 -0.55 34.28 -3.98
CA GLY A 264 -0.06 34.96 -5.18
C GLY A 264 1.26 35.72 -5.01
N ASP A 265 1.81 35.80 -3.80
CA ASP A 265 3.13 36.40 -3.59
C ASP A 265 4.22 35.64 -4.32
N VAL A 266 5.18 36.36 -4.91
CA VAL A 266 6.38 35.75 -5.47
C VAL A 266 7.27 35.25 -4.32
N ILE A 267 7.47 33.93 -4.27
CA ILE A 267 8.30 33.26 -3.25
C ILE A 267 9.67 32.83 -3.79
N GLY A 268 9.84 32.86 -5.10
CA GLY A 268 11.08 32.53 -5.77
C GLY A 268 10.91 32.46 -7.28
N TYR A 269 11.89 31.86 -7.93
CA TYR A 269 11.96 31.75 -9.38
C TYR A 269 12.30 30.33 -9.80
N SER A 270 11.60 29.81 -10.80
CA SER A 270 11.79 28.46 -11.32
C SER A 270 13.21 28.26 -11.86
N GLY A 271 13.69 27.03 -11.86
CA GLY A 271 15.03 26.71 -12.32
C GLY A 271 15.18 25.23 -12.62
N ASP A 272 16.39 24.74 -12.44
CA ASP A 272 16.77 23.34 -12.64
C ASP A 272 17.70 22.82 -11.54
N THR A 273 17.70 23.46 -10.36
CA THR A 273 18.57 23.01 -9.27
C THR A 273 18.20 21.59 -8.83
N GLY A 274 19.21 20.77 -8.52
CA GLY A 274 19.01 19.38 -8.11
C GLY A 274 18.62 18.40 -9.23
N THR A 275 18.28 18.92 -10.41
CA THR A 275 17.88 18.18 -11.62
C THR A 275 18.69 18.63 -12.83
N GLY A 276 18.34 18.16 -14.04
CA GLY A 276 19.05 18.46 -15.29
C GLY A 276 18.29 19.30 -16.30
N GLY A 277 17.02 19.65 -16.05
CA GLY A 277 16.18 20.42 -16.98
C GLY A 277 15.21 21.34 -16.25
N ALA A 278 14.99 22.54 -16.80
CA ALA A 278 14.21 23.57 -16.14
C ALA A 278 12.71 23.26 -16.17
N HIS A 279 12.12 23.21 -14.97
CA HIS A 279 10.69 23.05 -14.71
C HIS A 279 10.38 23.48 -13.27
N LEU A 280 9.11 23.58 -12.93
CA LEU A 280 8.67 23.74 -11.54
C LEU A 280 8.08 22.41 -11.06
N HIS A 281 8.68 21.83 -10.03
CA HIS A 281 8.06 20.72 -9.31
C HIS A 281 7.20 21.26 -8.17
N PHE A 282 5.93 20.91 -8.17
CA PHE A 282 4.93 21.40 -7.21
C PHE A 282 4.25 20.24 -6.49
N GLU A 283 4.16 20.34 -5.16
CA GLU A 283 3.48 19.36 -4.32
C GLU A 283 2.41 20.03 -3.48
N LEU A 284 1.31 19.30 -3.27
CA LEU A 284 0.34 19.56 -2.21
C LEU A 284 0.48 18.43 -1.19
N ARG A 285 0.50 18.75 0.11
CA ARG A 285 0.66 17.77 1.19
C ARG A 285 -0.34 18.01 2.32
N ASP A 286 -0.77 16.95 2.99
CA ASP A 286 -1.54 17.07 4.23
C ASP A 286 -0.65 17.51 5.41
N SER A 287 -1.26 17.73 6.57
CA SER A 287 -0.56 18.08 7.81
C SER A 287 0.48 17.04 8.26
N SER A 288 0.33 15.79 7.82
CA SER A 288 1.23 14.66 8.10
C SER A 288 2.32 14.49 7.04
N MET A 289 2.49 15.49 6.15
CA MET A 289 3.45 15.51 5.04
C MET A 289 3.20 14.47 3.94
N ASN A 290 2.03 13.83 3.90
CA ASN A 290 1.69 12.91 2.83
C ASN A 290 1.42 13.69 1.54
N PRO A 291 2.10 13.36 0.42
CA PRO A 291 1.75 13.88 -0.89
C PRO A 291 0.31 13.61 -1.28
N ILE A 292 -0.38 14.63 -1.77
CA ILE A 292 -1.73 14.59 -2.30
C ILE A 292 -1.67 14.96 -3.77
N ASN A 293 -2.49 14.30 -4.58
CA ASN A 293 -2.66 14.66 -5.97
C ASN A 293 -3.27 16.07 -6.08
N PRO A 294 -2.54 17.07 -6.61
CA PRO A 294 -3.05 18.45 -6.69
C PRO A 294 -4.32 18.60 -7.52
N PHE A 295 -4.56 17.67 -8.46
CA PHE A 295 -5.75 17.69 -9.33
C PHE A 295 -7.03 17.25 -8.63
N LEU A 296 -6.99 16.87 -7.35
CA LEU A 296 -8.20 16.77 -6.54
C LEU A 296 -8.86 18.13 -6.28
N SER A 297 -8.11 19.23 -6.42
CA SER A 297 -8.68 20.59 -6.45
C SER A 297 -9.45 20.82 -7.75
N ARG A 298 -10.69 21.35 -7.66
CA ARG A 298 -11.46 21.72 -8.86
C ARG A 298 -10.79 22.84 -9.65
N HIS A 299 -10.17 23.80 -8.97
CA HIS A 299 -9.39 24.83 -9.64
C HIS A 299 -8.28 24.21 -10.51
N PHE A 300 -7.46 23.32 -9.96
CA PHE A 300 -6.37 22.68 -10.70
C PHE A 300 -6.89 21.79 -11.84
N SER A 301 -7.92 20.97 -11.58
CA SER A 301 -8.51 20.12 -12.62
C SER A 301 -9.20 20.92 -13.71
N SER A 302 -9.81 22.08 -13.42
CA SER A 302 -10.40 22.96 -14.45
C SER A 302 -9.37 23.55 -15.43
N LEU A 303 -8.09 23.60 -15.03
CA LEU A 303 -6.99 24.02 -15.90
C LEU A 303 -6.55 22.90 -16.85
N LEU A 304 -6.88 21.64 -16.55
CA LEU A 304 -6.69 20.52 -17.46
C LEU A 304 -7.78 20.60 -18.54
N ARG A 305 -7.44 21.15 -19.70
CA ARG A 305 -8.27 21.00 -20.90
C ARG A 305 -7.94 19.64 -21.53
N ASP A 306 -8.78 18.66 -21.28
CA ASP A 306 -8.56 17.30 -21.76
C ASP A 306 -9.84 16.61 -22.24
N ASP A 307 -9.84 16.23 -23.50
CA ASP A 307 -10.88 15.47 -24.19
C ASP A 307 -10.36 14.13 -24.73
N GLU A 308 -9.08 13.82 -24.49
CA GLU A 308 -8.47 12.56 -24.90
C GLU A 308 -8.76 11.47 -23.86
N ARG A 309 -9.06 10.26 -24.34
CA ARG A 309 -9.34 9.11 -23.47
C ARG A 309 -8.06 8.29 -23.25
N PRO A 310 -7.88 7.65 -22.07
CA PRO A 310 -6.78 6.74 -21.84
C PRO A 310 -6.65 5.66 -22.93
N PHE A 311 -5.45 5.36 -23.37
CA PHE A 311 -5.18 4.39 -24.43
C PHE A 311 -4.65 3.07 -23.85
N PHE A 312 -5.44 2.00 -23.95
CA PHE A 312 -4.97 0.66 -23.61
C PHE A 312 -3.97 0.18 -24.68
N GLN A 313 -2.69 0.08 -24.30
CA GLN A 313 -1.68 -0.42 -25.22
C GLN A 313 -1.59 -1.95 -25.15
N ARG A 314 -1.41 -2.48 -23.94
CA ARG A 314 -1.13 -3.91 -23.71
C ARG A 314 -1.75 -4.36 -22.40
N ILE A 315 -2.06 -5.65 -22.32
CA ILE A 315 -2.48 -6.33 -21.10
C ILE A 315 -1.58 -7.54 -20.88
N ALA A 316 -1.30 -7.82 -19.61
CA ALA A 316 -0.53 -8.96 -19.16
C ALA A 316 -1.38 -9.82 -18.22
N PHE A 317 -1.34 -11.11 -18.45
CA PHE A 317 -1.90 -12.14 -17.58
C PHE A 317 -0.73 -12.83 -16.89
N THR A 318 -0.77 -12.92 -15.56
CA THR A 318 0.28 -13.53 -14.74
C THR A 318 -0.28 -14.75 -14.03
N ALA A 319 0.29 -15.93 -14.30
CA ALA A 319 0.01 -17.13 -13.53
C ALA A 319 0.73 -17.03 -12.17
N ILE A 320 -0.02 -16.73 -11.10
CA ILE A 320 0.56 -16.35 -9.80
C ILE A 320 1.22 -17.55 -9.11
N ASP A 321 0.48 -18.64 -8.94
CA ASP A 321 0.98 -19.85 -8.32
C ASP A 321 1.50 -20.87 -9.34
N ARG A 322 2.19 -21.92 -8.86
CA ARG A 322 2.79 -22.97 -9.70
C ARG A 322 1.77 -23.91 -10.35
N SER A 323 0.53 -23.94 -9.88
CA SER A 323 -0.59 -24.67 -10.48
C SER A 323 -1.32 -23.84 -11.54
N SER A 324 -1.18 -22.51 -11.53
CA SER A 324 -1.81 -21.61 -12.47
C SER A 324 -1.26 -21.78 -13.89
N ARG A 325 -2.15 -21.65 -14.88
CA ARG A 325 -1.83 -21.79 -16.29
C ARG A 325 -2.50 -20.70 -17.10
N ILE A 326 -1.74 -20.15 -18.06
CA ILE A 326 -2.27 -19.28 -19.13
C ILE A 326 -1.91 -19.92 -20.46
N HIS A 327 -2.95 -20.35 -21.19
CA HIS A 327 -2.83 -21.23 -22.36
C HIS A 327 -2.00 -22.49 -22.06
N GLY A 328 -2.28 -23.14 -20.92
CA GLY A 328 -1.63 -24.40 -20.52
C GLY A 328 -0.20 -24.28 -20.00
N LYS A 329 0.34 -23.05 -19.82
CA LYS A 329 1.71 -22.83 -19.33
C LYS A 329 1.73 -21.95 -18.08
N TRP A 330 2.63 -22.24 -17.13
CA TRP A 330 2.94 -21.32 -16.04
C TRP A 330 3.86 -20.22 -16.58
N ARG A 331 3.29 -19.03 -16.85
CA ARG A 331 3.99 -17.91 -17.48
C ARG A 331 3.30 -16.58 -17.19
N VAL A 332 3.98 -15.50 -17.58
CA VAL A 332 3.32 -14.22 -17.90
C VAL A 332 3.06 -14.19 -19.41
N TRP A 333 1.83 -13.87 -19.81
CA TRP A 333 1.45 -13.71 -21.21
C TRP A 333 1.03 -12.26 -21.46
N VAL A 334 1.77 -11.58 -22.34
CA VAL A 334 1.53 -10.18 -22.69
C VAL A 334 0.99 -10.11 -24.11
N VAL A 335 -0.07 -9.31 -24.32
CA VAL A 335 -0.74 -9.15 -25.61
C VAL A 335 -1.14 -7.70 -25.80
N ASP A 336 -1.13 -7.25 -27.06
CA ASP A 336 -1.52 -5.89 -27.43
C ASP A 336 -3.05 -5.78 -27.50
N ALA A 337 -3.59 -4.69 -26.95
CA ALA A 337 -5.01 -4.38 -27.09
C ALA A 337 -5.29 -3.81 -28.49
N ARG A 338 -6.43 -4.16 -29.06
CA ARG A 338 -6.94 -3.61 -30.32
C ARG A 338 -8.07 -2.65 -30.04
N ARG A 339 -8.17 -1.58 -30.82
CA ARG A 339 -9.24 -0.60 -30.71
C ARG A 339 -10.26 -0.82 -31.84
N SER A 340 -11.53 -0.88 -31.50
CA SER A 340 -12.64 -0.96 -32.46
C SER A 340 -12.88 0.41 -33.11
N GLN A 341 -13.74 0.43 -34.13
CA GLN A 341 -14.21 1.69 -34.74
C GLN A 341 -15.02 2.56 -33.76
N THR A 342 -15.72 1.93 -32.81
CA THR A 342 -16.47 2.62 -31.74
C THR A 342 -15.56 3.15 -30.62
N GLY A 343 -14.27 2.84 -30.67
CA GLY A 343 -13.26 3.32 -29.72
C GLY A 343 -13.04 2.42 -28.51
N GLU A 344 -13.82 1.36 -28.34
CA GLU A 344 -13.62 0.34 -27.29
C GLU A 344 -12.40 -0.54 -27.59
N PHE A 345 -11.72 -0.99 -26.55
CA PHE A 345 -10.57 -1.89 -26.66
C PHE A 345 -10.97 -3.34 -26.44
N PHE A 346 -10.33 -4.26 -27.16
CA PHE A 346 -10.57 -5.69 -27.07
C PHE A 346 -9.30 -6.51 -27.37
N LEU A 347 -9.37 -7.81 -27.09
CA LEU A 347 -8.38 -8.78 -27.56
C LEU A 347 -8.96 -9.62 -28.70
N ASN A 348 -8.19 -9.82 -29.76
CA ASN A 348 -8.59 -10.65 -30.91
C ASN A 348 -8.52 -12.16 -30.64
N ARG A 349 -8.31 -12.57 -29.39
CA ARG A 349 -8.15 -13.97 -28.97
C ARG A 349 -8.75 -14.16 -27.59
N ARG A 350 -9.39 -15.31 -27.41
CA ARG A 350 -9.85 -15.79 -26.11
C ARG A 350 -8.65 -16.19 -25.25
N VAL A 351 -8.71 -15.92 -23.94
CA VAL A 351 -7.60 -16.17 -23.01
C VAL A 351 -7.94 -17.36 -22.13
N HIS A 352 -7.28 -18.50 -22.35
CA HIS A 352 -7.51 -19.69 -21.54
C HIS A 352 -6.72 -19.61 -20.23
N VAL A 353 -7.41 -19.73 -19.11
CA VAL A 353 -6.84 -19.57 -17.77
C VAL A 353 -7.26 -20.69 -16.81
N LYS A 354 -6.39 -21.00 -15.84
CA LYS A 354 -6.61 -21.93 -14.72
C LYS A 354 -5.75 -21.52 -13.53
N GLY A 355 -6.23 -21.74 -12.30
CA GLY A 355 -5.60 -21.29 -11.03
C GLY A 355 -5.85 -19.82 -10.72
N SER A 356 -4.98 -19.22 -9.91
CA SER A 356 -4.95 -17.80 -9.56
C SER A 356 -4.26 -16.97 -10.64
N ILE A 357 -4.96 -15.98 -11.20
CA ILE A 357 -4.48 -15.15 -12.31
C ILE A 357 -4.46 -13.67 -11.92
N GLY A 358 -3.29 -13.05 -12.00
CA GLY A 358 -3.13 -11.60 -11.86
C GLY A 358 -3.23 -10.89 -13.21
N ILE A 359 -3.84 -9.72 -13.23
CA ILE A 359 -3.97 -8.85 -14.41
C ILE A 359 -3.13 -7.60 -14.23
N SER A 360 -2.33 -7.25 -15.22
CA SER A 360 -1.62 -5.96 -15.26
C SER A 360 -1.85 -5.29 -16.62
N VAL A 361 -1.97 -3.97 -16.66
CA VAL A 361 -2.21 -3.23 -17.90
C VAL A 361 -1.16 -2.16 -18.13
N ARG A 362 -0.81 -1.95 -19.40
CA ARG A 362 -0.04 -0.79 -19.85
C ARG A 362 -1.00 0.13 -20.56
N VAL A 363 -1.41 1.17 -19.85
CA VAL A 363 -2.28 2.23 -20.34
C VAL A 363 -1.48 3.52 -20.35
N TRP A 364 -1.68 4.33 -21.37
CA TRP A 364 -1.15 5.68 -21.40
C TRP A 364 -2.28 6.65 -21.49
N ASP A 365 -2.18 7.67 -20.69
CA ASP A 365 -3.01 8.84 -20.78
C ASP A 365 -2.26 9.94 -21.54
N ARG A 366 -3.00 10.66 -22.36
CA ARG A 366 -2.53 11.82 -23.11
C ARG A 366 -3.58 12.87 -22.94
N SER A 367 -3.15 14.12 -22.79
CA SER A 367 -4.04 15.25 -22.80
C SER A 367 -3.38 16.43 -23.50
N ASN A 368 -4.19 17.39 -23.92
CA ASN A 368 -3.68 18.66 -24.45
C ASN A 368 -2.89 19.44 -23.38
N ALA A 369 -3.13 19.15 -22.08
CA ALA A 369 -2.40 19.70 -20.96
C ALA A 369 -1.12 18.91 -20.60
N LEU A 370 -0.88 17.74 -21.19
CA LEU A 370 0.25 16.86 -20.90
C LEU A 370 1.25 16.82 -22.05
N LYS A 371 2.50 17.24 -21.80
CA LYS A 371 3.59 17.15 -22.78
C LYS A 371 4.05 15.71 -23.03
N HIS A 372 3.82 14.83 -22.05
CA HIS A 372 4.26 13.44 -22.06
C HIS A 372 3.12 12.50 -21.68
N ARG A 373 3.24 11.23 -22.09
CA ARG A 373 2.29 10.18 -21.71
C ARG A 373 2.40 9.90 -20.22
N THR A 374 1.30 9.98 -19.49
CA THR A 374 1.22 9.60 -18.06
C THR A 374 0.42 8.32 -17.89
N GLY A 375 0.35 7.80 -16.67
CA GLY A 375 -0.61 6.73 -16.36
C GLY A 375 -2.01 7.32 -16.11
N PRO A 376 -3.10 6.56 -16.35
CA PRO A 376 -4.45 6.99 -15.99
C PRO A 376 -4.57 7.21 -14.47
N HIS A 377 -5.54 8.02 -14.05
CA HIS A 377 -5.78 8.33 -12.65
C HIS A 377 -6.39 7.15 -11.88
N ARG A 378 -7.33 6.44 -12.52
CA ARG A 378 -8.16 5.45 -11.87
C ARG A 378 -8.46 4.25 -12.77
N PHE A 379 -8.57 3.07 -12.15
CA PHE A 379 -9.03 1.85 -12.78
C PHE A 379 -10.21 1.25 -12.02
N GLU A 380 -11.11 0.61 -12.75
CA GLU A 380 -12.12 -0.29 -12.22
C GLU A 380 -12.12 -1.58 -13.04
N VAL A 381 -12.23 -2.73 -12.39
CA VAL A 381 -12.23 -4.03 -13.05
C VAL A 381 -13.44 -4.82 -12.64
N PHE A 382 -14.13 -5.36 -13.64
CA PHE A 382 -15.34 -6.14 -13.49
C PHE A 382 -15.13 -7.52 -14.12
N LEU A 383 -15.63 -8.56 -13.44
CA LEU A 383 -15.72 -9.92 -13.95
C LEU A 383 -17.20 -10.33 -13.94
N ASP A 384 -17.74 -10.62 -15.12
CA ASP A 384 -19.17 -10.89 -15.35
C ASP A 384 -20.11 -9.83 -14.73
N GLY A 385 -19.67 -8.57 -14.81
CA GLY A 385 -20.40 -7.43 -14.25
C GLY A 385 -20.17 -7.16 -12.75
N ALA A 386 -19.56 -8.09 -12.01
CA ALA A 386 -19.20 -7.87 -10.61
C ALA A 386 -17.84 -7.17 -10.49
N GLN A 387 -17.76 -6.09 -9.70
CA GLN A 387 -16.50 -5.36 -9.52
C GLN A 387 -15.53 -6.15 -8.63
N ILE A 388 -14.37 -6.52 -9.17
CA ILE A 388 -13.34 -7.29 -8.44
C ILE A 388 -12.14 -6.45 -7.99
N PHE A 389 -11.96 -5.25 -8.56
CA PHE A 389 -10.85 -4.36 -8.23
C PHE A 389 -11.19 -2.89 -8.54
N THR A 390 -10.59 -1.99 -7.76
CA THR A 390 -10.54 -0.55 -8.04
C THR A 390 -9.24 0.05 -7.55
N SER A 391 -8.78 1.10 -8.22
CA SER A 391 -7.64 1.89 -7.74
C SER A 391 -7.74 3.35 -8.16
N ALA A 392 -7.45 4.30 -7.29
CA ALA A 392 -7.37 5.73 -7.60
C ALA A 392 -6.15 6.41 -6.93
N LYS A 393 -5.36 7.15 -7.71
CA LYS A 393 -4.12 7.82 -7.26
C LYS A 393 -4.43 9.16 -6.59
N LYS A 394 -4.91 9.11 -5.33
CA LYS A 394 -5.33 10.30 -4.58
C LYS A 394 -4.25 10.88 -3.66
N PHE A 395 -3.57 10.03 -2.90
CA PHE A 395 -2.49 10.44 -2.00
C PHE A 395 -1.49 9.29 -1.80
N ILE A 396 -0.25 9.62 -1.46
CA ILE A 396 0.82 8.66 -1.19
C ILE A 396 1.21 8.86 0.28
N PRO A 397 1.22 7.81 1.12
CA PRO A 397 1.78 7.95 2.47
C PRO A 397 3.28 8.25 2.38
N ALA A 398 3.77 9.23 3.15
CA ALA A 398 5.14 9.74 3.05
C ALA A 398 6.22 8.63 3.21
N THR A 399 5.91 7.57 3.94
CA THR A 399 6.79 6.42 4.17
C THR A 399 6.67 5.33 3.11
N GLU A 400 5.61 5.33 2.30
CA GLU A 400 5.24 4.22 1.41
C GLU A 400 5.52 4.49 -0.07
N SER A 401 6.16 5.62 -0.41
CA SER A 401 6.48 5.99 -1.79
C SER A 401 7.29 4.90 -2.54
N ARG A 402 8.08 4.09 -1.83
CA ARG A 402 8.86 2.97 -2.40
C ARG A 402 8.01 1.76 -2.82
N GLN A 403 6.75 1.68 -2.39
CA GLN A 403 5.80 0.67 -2.83
C GLN A 403 5.36 0.84 -4.29
N ILE A 404 5.90 1.83 -5.02
CA ILE A 404 5.86 1.81 -6.49
C ILE A 404 6.35 0.47 -7.08
N ALA A 405 7.25 -0.19 -6.35
CA ALA A 405 7.79 -1.50 -6.66
C ALA A 405 6.75 -2.64 -6.65
N THR A 406 5.71 -2.51 -5.83
CA THR A 406 4.61 -3.48 -5.74
C THR A 406 3.46 -3.05 -6.64
N TYR A 407 3.23 -1.75 -6.82
CA TYR A 407 2.20 -1.19 -7.71
C TYR A 407 2.43 -1.49 -9.20
N TYR A 408 3.65 -1.25 -9.71
CA TYR A 408 4.01 -1.62 -11.08
C TYR A 408 4.57 -3.05 -11.14
N ASP A 409 4.29 -3.76 -12.24
CA ASP A 409 4.86 -5.07 -12.53
C ASP A 409 6.36 -4.96 -12.87
N ARG A 410 7.18 -4.95 -11.82
CA ARG A 410 8.64 -4.85 -11.95
C ARG A 410 9.25 -5.94 -12.81
N PRO A 411 8.85 -7.23 -12.74
CA PRO A 411 9.32 -8.24 -13.68
C PRO A 411 9.14 -7.83 -15.14
N LEU A 412 7.98 -7.29 -15.52
CA LEU A 412 7.74 -6.80 -16.89
C LEU A 412 8.58 -5.57 -17.24
N VAL A 413 8.74 -4.63 -16.32
CA VAL A 413 9.61 -3.45 -16.50
C VAL A 413 11.07 -3.88 -16.71
N LYS A 414 11.59 -4.80 -15.89
CA LYS A 414 12.97 -5.31 -16.00
C LYS A 414 13.22 -6.03 -17.33
N LYS A 415 12.19 -6.71 -17.87
CA LYS A 415 12.22 -7.34 -19.19
C LYS A 415 12.03 -6.35 -20.35
N ARG A 416 11.97 -5.04 -20.07
CA ARG A 416 11.75 -3.95 -21.05
C ARG A 416 10.43 -4.08 -21.83
N LEU A 417 9.42 -4.72 -21.25
CA LEU A 417 8.11 -4.90 -21.89
C LEU A 417 7.19 -3.67 -21.70
N GLY A 418 7.52 -2.81 -20.74
CA GLY A 418 6.81 -1.57 -20.44
C GLY A 418 6.49 -1.40 -18.96
N GLN A 419 5.90 -0.25 -18.61
CA GLN A 419 5.34 0.02 -17.30
C GLN A 419 3.91 -0.53 -17.26
N PHE A 420 3.73 -1.67 -16.61
CA PHE A 420 2.42 -2.26 -16.40
C PHE A 420 1.99 -1.98 -14.96
N GLU A 421 0.79 -1.43 -14.79
CA GLU A 421 0.14 -1.24 -13.49
C GLU A 421 -0.62 -2.52 -13.15
N LYS A 422 -0.42 -3.04 -11.94
CA LYS A 422 -1.15 -4.23 -11.48
C LYS A 422 -2.57 -3.83 -11.12
N LEU A 423 -3.52 -4.61 -11.61
CA LEU A 423 -4.94 -4.51 -11.28
C LEU A 423 -5.32 -5.57 -10.23
N TYR A 424 -4.39 -5.85 -9.32
CA TYR A 424 -4.57 -6.75 -8.19
C TYR A 424 -3.63 -6.35 -7.04
N ILE A 425 -4.00 -6.71 -5.81
CA ILE A 425 -3.25 -6.33 -4.60
C ILE A 425 -2.37 -7.50 -4.16
N GLU A 426 -1.06 -7.34 -4.32
CA GLU A 426 -0.08 -8.29 -3.81
C GLU A 426 0.10 -8.20 -2.30
N SER A 427 0.58 -9.31 -1.72
CA SER A 427 0.93 -9.39 -0.30
C SER A 427 1.87 -8.28 0.14
N GLY A 428 1.52 -7.64 1.27
CA GLY A 428 2.29 -6.55 1.85
C GLY A 428 2.16 -5.20 1.13
N ASN A 429 1.33 -5.09 0.08
CA ASN A 429 1.01 -3.80 -0.51
C ASN A 429 0.02 -3.05 0.40
N ARG A 430 0.41 -1.84 0.83
CA ARG A 430 -0.35 -0.99 1.77
C ARG A 430 -0.75 0.33 1.16
N LEU A 431 -0.63 0.47 -0.16
CA LEU A 431 -0.99 1.73 -0.80
C LEU A 431 -2.49 2.00 -0.61
N PRO A 432 -2.86 3.26 -0.30
CA PRO A 432 -4.25 3.63 -0.09
C PRO A 432 -5.03 3.83 -1.39
N PHE A 433 -4.45 3.44 -2.53
CA PHE A 433 -5.08 3.59 -3.83
C PHE A 433 -6.31 2.72 -3.99
N TYR A 434 -6.43 1.63 -3.22
CA TYR A 434 -7.38 0.55 -3.49
C TYR A 434 -8.70 0.65 -2.75
N ASN A 435 -9.05 1.81 -2.19
CA ASN A 435 -10.32 2.02 -1.47
C ASN A 435 -10.61 0.93 -0.42
N ARG A 436 -9.59 0.58 0.39
CA ARG A 436 -9.61 -0.46 1.42
C ARG A 436 -9.91 -1.88 0.93
N LEU A 437 -9.75 -2.17 -0.36
CA LEU A 437 -9.81 -3.55 -0.83
C LEU A 437 -8.73 -4.41 -0.15
N PRO A 438 -9.06 -5.67 0.20
CA PRO A 438 -8.14 -6.55 0.90
C PRO A 438 -7.02 -7.05 -0.02
N GLU A 439 -5.94 -7.52 0.61
CA GLU A 439 -4.90 -8.28 -0.09
C GLU A 439 -5.51 -9.42 -0.92
N GLY A 440 -5.04 -9.58 -2.15
CA GLY A 440 -5.58 -10.56 -3.10
C GLY A 440 -6.74 -10.05 -3.95
N ALA A 441 -7.35 -8.91 -3.63
CA ALA A 441 -8.37 -8.31 -4.49
C ALA A 441 -7.83 -8.11 -5.92
N GLY A 442 -8.68 -8.34 -6.93
CA GLY A 442 -8.31 -8.32 -8.34
C GLY A 442 -7.60 -9.57 -8.87
N ILE A 443 -7.19 -10.50 -8.01
CA ILE A 443 -6.74 -11.84 -8.44
C ILE A 443 -7.99 -12.64 -8.85
N ILE A 444 -7.94 -13.22 -10.05
CA ILE A 444 -9.03 -14.06 -10.56
C ILE A 444 -8.77 -15.50 -10.14
N GLU A 445 -9.57 -15.99 -9.20
CA GLU A 445 -9.57 -17.37 -8.73
C GLU A 445 -10.48 -18.23 -9.59
N THR A 446 -9.92 -18.87 -10.61
CA THR A 446 -10.71 -19.63 -11.59
C THR A 446 -11.43 -20.86 -11.02
N HIS A 447 -11.12 -21.27 -9.79
CA HIS A 447 -11.79 -22.40 -9.13
C HIS A 447 -13.16 -22.01 -8.55
N ASP A 448 -13.40 -20.71 -8.34
CA ASP A 448 -14.68 -20.17 -7.86
C ASP A 448 -15.67 -19.89 -9.00
N LEU A 449 -15.26 -20.12 -10.24
CA LEU A 449 -15.99 -19.75 -11.45
C LEU A 449 -16.43 -21.00 -12.21
N GLN A 450 -17.59 -20.91 -12.85
CA GLN A 450 -18.10 -22.01 -13.67
C GLN A 450 -17.20 -22.25 -14.89
N PRO A 451 -17.10 -23.48 -15.43
CA PRO A 451 -16.43 -23.69 -16.69
C PRO A 451 -17.13 -22.95 -17.83
N GLY A 452 -16.38 -22.24 -18.68
CA GLY A 452 -16.95 -21.52 -19.82
C GLY A 452 -16.32 -20.16 -20.10
N PRO A 453 -16.97 -19.35 -20.95
CA PRO A 453 -16.58 -17.98 -21.20
C PRO A 453 -17.00 -17.05 -20.06
N HIS A 454 -16.08 -16.19 -19.61
CA HIS A 454 -16.31 -15.13 -18.64
C HIS A 454 -15.86 -13.79 -19.22
N GLU A 455 -16.61 -12.72 -18.99
CA GLU A 455 -16.28 -11.37 -19.46
C GLU A 455 -15.48 -10.62 -18.39
N LEU A 456 -14.23 -10.27 -18.71
CA LEU A 456 -13.42 -9.33 -17.95
C LEU A 456 -13.49 -7.97 -18.62
N THR A 457 -13.94 -6.95 -17.89
CA THR A 457 -14.01 -5.57 -18.36
C THR A 457 -13.15 -4.67 -17.48
N ILE A 458 -12.27 -3.88 -18.10
CA ILE A 458 -11.36 -2.96 -17.42
C ILE A 458 -11.65 -1.55 -17.89
N HIS A 459 -12.02 -0.68 -16.95
CA HIS A 459 -12.25 0.74 -17.18
C HIS A 459 -11.00 1.50 -16.72
N ALA A 460 -10.51 2.41 -17.57
CA ALA A 460 -9.45 3.36 -17.24
C ALA A 460 -10.00 4.78 -17.34
N PHE A 461 -9.74 5.59 -16.32
CA PHE A 461 -10.18 6.98 -16.23
C PHE A 461 -8.97 7.90 -16.08
N ASP A 462 -8.95 8.99 -16.82
CA ASP A 462 -8.01 10.09 -16.60
C ASP A 462 -8.46 10.99 -15.43
N LEU A 463 -7.79 12.13 -15.26
CA LEU A 463 -8.11 13.13 -14.23
C LEU A 463 -9.33 14.00 -14.58
N SER A 464 -9.69 14.11 -15.85
CA SER A 464 -10.81 14.93 -16.35
C SER A 464 -12.13 14.15 -16.44
N GLY A 465 -12.07 12.84 -16.20
CA GLY A 465 -13.20 11.92 -16.24
C GLY A 465 -13.38 11.21 -17.58
N ASN A 466 -12.49 11.41 -18.57
CA ASN A 466 -12.57 10.65 -19.81
C ASN A 466 -12.25 9.18 -19.55
N GLN A 467 -13.00 8.31 -20.22
CA GLN A 467 -12.98 6.87 -19.96
C GLN A 467 -12.68 6.07 -21.22
N SER A 468 -11.85 5.04 -21.06
CA SER A 468 -11.71 3.93 -22.01
C SER A 468 -12.05 2.60 -21.35
N VAL A 469 -12.53 1.66 -22.17
CA VAL A 469 -12.92 0.32 -21.72
C VAL A 469 -12.17 -0.72 -22.55
N LEU A 470 -11.58 -1.71 -21.86
CA LEU A 470 -10.99 -2.92 -22.45
C LEU A 470 -11.85 -4.14 -22.06
N ARG A 471 -12.39 -4.84 -23.06
CA ARG A 471 -13.14 -6.10 -22.89
C ARG A 471 -12.30 -7.30 -23.28
N VAL A 472 -12.33 -8.33 -22.43
CA VAL A 472 -11.61 -9.58 -22.63
C VAL A 472 -12.50 -10.77 -22.31
N THR A 473 -12.55 -11.75 -23.21
CA THR A 473 -13.16 -13.05 -22.90
C THR A 473 -12.12 -14.00 -22.30
N LEU A 474 -12.27 -14.30 -21.02
CA LEU A 474 -11.56 -15.37 -20.33
C LEU A 474 -12.27 -16.70 -20.60
N MET A 475 -11.51 -17.74 -20.87
CA MET A 475 -12.02 -19.10 -20.97
C MET A 475 -11.52 -19.87 -19.75
N ILE A 476 -12.44 -20.15 -18.84
CA ILE A 476 -12.17 -20.92 -17.64
C ILE A 476 -12.43 -22.38 -17.97
N GLY A 477 -11.37 -23.16 -17.80
CA GLY A 477 -11.33 -24.53 -18.26
C GLY A 477 -10.73 -24.71 -19.66
N LYS A 478 -10.13 -25.88 -19.82
CA LYS A 478 -10.39 -26.77 -20.94
C LYS A 478 -10.91 -28.06 -20.33
#